data_AF-A0A4Q6BM21-F1
#
_entry.id   AF-A0A4Q6BM21-F1
#
_cell.length_a   1.000
_cell.length_b   1.000
_cell.length_c   1.000
_cell.angle_alpha   90.00
_cell.angle_beta   90.00
_cell.angle_gamma   90.00
#
_symmetry.space_group_name_H-M   'P 1'
#
loop_
_entity.id
_entity.type
_entity.pdbx_description
1 polymer ?
#
loop_
_entity_poly.entity_id
_entity_poly.type
_entity_poly.pdbx_seq_one_letter_code
_entity_poly.pdbx_strand_id
1 'polypeptide(L)'
;MDIHEGFTSFGCFRHRGKVKAGYSALLRLLFAAHCPRERFLLPARICRSSPAYNFSLELPHEVHEHLEAFLAGKNTGLLRYLLDTLLAKTELPKELYIPLQRDFVIAKELFKFGPQDTLKLARKLRSRNGKIAQESMDSITATEFEATLRETPRTLLKTRKETRKKAPSKRVRSSKLSENQA
;
A
#
# COMPACT_ATOMS: atom_id res chain seq x y z
N MET A 1 -21.24 11.57 -32.03
CA MET A 1 -21.29 11.12 -30.63
C MET A 1 -20.19 10.08 -30.48
N ASP A 2 -19.02 10.51 -30.01
CA ASP A 2 -17.85 9.65 -29.84
C ASP A 2 -18.03 8.74 -28.62
N ILE A 3 -17.99 7.42 -28.83
CA ILE A 3 -18.07 6.39 -27.80
C ILE A 3 -16.69 6.19 -27.12
N HIS A 4 -15.86 7.24 -27.14
CA HIS A 4 -14.51 7.28 -26.58
C HIS A 4 -14.42 8.24 -25.38
N GLU A 5 -15.45 8.30 -24.55
CA GLU A 5 -15.24 8.59 -23.12
C GLU A 5 -14.54 7.38 -22.49
N GLY A 6 -13.32 7.13 -22.95
CA GLY A 6 -12.42 6.16 -22.38
C GLY A 6 -12.25 6.52 -20.93
N PHE A 7 -12.65 5.61 -20.04
CA PHE A 7 -12.33 5.65 -18.62
C PHE A 7 -10.90 6.15 -18.48
N THR A 8 -10.76 7.37 -17.93
CA THR A 8 -9.45 7.91 -17.57
C THR A 8 -8.87 6.94 -16.54
N SER A 9 -8.02 6.01 -16.98
CA SER A 9 -7.45 5.01 -16.09
C SER A 9 -6.47 5.72 -15.15
N PHE A 10 -6.96 6.06 -13.96
CA PHE A 10 -6.11 6.58 -12.88
C PHE A 10 -5.24 5.45 -12.36
N GLY A 11 -3.98 5.41 -12.82
CA GLY A 11 -2.91 4.65 -12.20
C GLY A 11 -2.94 3.15 -12.50
N CYS A 12 -1.87 2.66 -13.11
CA CYS A 12 -1.64 1.23 -13.19
C CYS A 12 -1.02 0.74 -11.90
N PHE A 13 -1.71 -0.20 -11.28
CA PHE A 13 -1.38 -0.71 -9.98
C PHE A 13 -0.84 -2.13 -10.12
N ARG A 14 0.48 -2.25 -10.31
CA ARG A 14 1.24 -3.51 -10.42
C ARG A 14 0.98 -4.48 -9.24
N HIS A 15 0.37 -3.97 -8.16
CA HIS A 15 -0.04 -4.70 -6.98
C HIS A 15 -1.50 -4.43 -6.62
N ARG A 16 -2.46 -4.91 -7.43
CA ARG A 16 -3.91 -4.72 -7.22
C ARG A 16 -4.36 -4.94 -5.77
N GLY A 17 -3.86 -6.00 -5.12
CA GLY A 17 -4.15 -6.28 -3.71
C GLY A 17 -3.64 -5.20 -2.75
N LYS A 18 -2.37 -4.80 -2.89
CA LYS A 18 -1.76 -3.72 -2.08
C LYS A 18 -2.41 -2.38 -2.32
N VAL A 19 -2.83 -2.12 -3.55
CA VAL A 19 -3.47 -0.86 -3.91
C VAL A 19 -4.88 -0.82 -3.36
N LYS A 20 -5.65 -1.90 -3.45
CA LYS A 20 -6.96 -1.98 -2.81
C LYS A 20 -6.86 -1.78 -1.29
N ALA A 21 -5.89 -2.44 -0.64
CA ALA A 21 -5.64 -2.29 0.78
C ALA A 21 -5.21 -0.85 1.14
N GLY A 22 -4.27 -0.31 0.35
CA GLY A 22 -3.78 1.06 0.34
C GLY A 22 -4.90 2.09 0.30
N TYR A 23 -5.74 1.99 -0.71
CA TYR A 23 -6.87 2.88 -0.93
C TYR A 23 -7.89 2.77 0.20
N SER A 24 -8.19 1.55 0.65
CA SER A 24 -9.07 1.33 1.81
C SER A 24 -8.52 1.92 3.10
N ALA A 25 -7.19 1.89 3.29
CA ALA A 25 -6.53 2.54 4.43
C ALA A 25 -6.61 4.07 4.31
N LEU A 26 -6.35 4.63 3.13
CA LEU A 26 -6.46 6.06 2.88
C LEU A 26 -7.88 6.59 3.17
N LEU A 27 -8.92 5.88 2.70
CA LEU A 27 -10.31 6.26 2.98
C LEU A 27 -10.63 6.21 4.48
N ARG A 28 -10.12 5.21 5.22
CA ARG A 28 -10.30 5.12 6.67
C ARG A 28 -9.60 6.26 7.41
N LEU A 29 -8.42 6.67 6.97
CA LEU A 29 -7.71 7.82 7.52
C LEU A 29 -8.46 9.13 7.28
N LEU A 30 -8.96 9.35 6.05
CA LEU A 30 -9.80 10.51 5.72
C LEU A 30 -11.07 10.54 6.57
N PHE A 31 -11.74 9.40 6.71
CA PHE A 31 -12.91 9.27 7.57
C PHE A 31 -12.60 9.62 9.03
N ALA A 32 -11.54 9.03 9.61
CA ALA A 32 -11.15 9.30 10.99
C ALA A 32 -10.77 10.77 11.22
N ALA A 33 -10.12 11.40 10.23
CA ALA A 33 -9.71 12.80 10.29
C ALA A 33 -10.89 13.78 10.14
N HIS A 34 -11.94 13.45 9.37
CA HIS A 34 -12.97 14.43 9.00
C HIS A 34 -14.42 14.09 9.41
N CYS A 35 -14.73 12.88 9.90
CA CYS A 35 -16.07 12.56 10.43
C CYS A 35 -16.13 12.69 11.96
N PRO A 36 -16.64 13.80 12.53
CA PRO A 36 -16.66 14.00 13.98
C PRO A 36 -17.65 13.08 14.71
N ARG A 37 -18.82 12.79 14.12
CA ARG A 37 -19.91 12.04 14.77
C ARG A 37 -19.69 10.53 14.85
N GLU A 38 -18.93 9.97 13.90
CA GLU A 38 -18.71 8.53 13.76
C GLU A 38 -17.24 8.13 13.82
N ARG A 39 -16.35 9.02 14.31
CA ARG A 39 -14.89 8.82 14.35
C ARG A 39 -14.41 7.52 15.02
N PHE A 40 -15.24 6.90 15.87
CA PHE A 40 -14.92 5.63 16.53
C PHE A 40 -15.49 4.40 15.81
N LEU A 41 -16.36 4.60 14.81
CA LEU A 41 -16.84 3.58 13.91
C LEU A 41 -15.91 3.51 12.70
N LEU A 42 -14.63 3.19 12.95
CA LEU A 42 -13.68 3.03 11.86
C LEU A 42 -14.16 1.84 11.00
N PRO A 43 -14.64 2.05 9.75
CA PRO A 43 -15.31 0.97 9.05
C PRO A 43 -14.27 -0.08 8.70
N ALA A 44 -14.35 -1.28 9.28
CA ALA A 44 -13.39 -2.36 9.03
C ALA A 44 -13.30 -2.71 7.52
N ARG A 45 -14.34 -2.40 6.74
CA ARG A 45 -14.41 -2.61 5.30
C ARG A 45 -15.11 -1.44 4.60
N ILE A 46 -14.35 -0.45 4.14
CA ILE A 46 -14.87 0.59 3.21
C ILE A 46 -14.97 0.03 1.76
N CYS A 47 -14.23 -1.03 1.43
CA CYS A 47 -14.32 -1.66 0.10
C CYS A 47 -14.92 -3.06 0.19
N ARG A 48 -16.11 -3.28 -0.40
CA ARG A 48 -16.67 -4.64 -0.61
C ARG A 48 -16.15 -5.27 -1.91
N SER A 49 -16.35 -6.57 -2.08
CA SER A 49 -16.10 -7.29 -3.34
C SER A 49 -17.21 -7.04 -4.37
N SER A 50 -18.46 -6.86 -3.92
CA SER A 50 -19.64 -6.46 -4.70
C SER A 50 -20.82 -6.22 -3.72
N PRO A 51 -21.76 -5.29 -3.98
CA PRO A 51 -21.73 -4.25 -5.02
C PRO A 51 -20.68 -3.17 -4.72
N ALA A 52 -20.46 -2.25 -5.67
CA ALA A 52 -19.60 -1.09 -5.45
C ALA A 52 -20.11 -0.30 -4.24
N TYR A 53 -19.31 -0.24 -3.18
CA TYR A 53 -19.65 0.53 -1.98
C TYR A 53 -19.40 2.01 -2.30
N ASN A 54 -20.48 2.78 -2.41
CA ASN A 54 -20.39 4.22 -2.60
C ASN A 54 -20.09 4.87 -1.24
N PHE A 55 -18.87 5.34 -1.08
CA PHE A 55 -18.43 6.10 0.08
C PHE A 55 -18.36 7.57 -0.31
N SER A 56 -19.15 8.41 0.36
CA SER A 56 -19.14 9.86 0.18
C SER A 56 -18.65 10.51 1.47
N LEU A 57 -17.73 11.46 1.35
CA LEU A 57 -17.17 12.21 2.45
C LEU A 57 -17.00 13.66 2.02
N GLU A 58 -17.57 14.57 2.78
CA GLU A 58 -17.34 16.00 2.58
C GLU A 58 -15.97 16.36 3.16
N LEU A 59 -15.11 16.93 2.33
CA LEU A 59 -13.76 17.32 2.69
C LEU A 59 -13.61 18.84 2.59
N PRO A 60 -12.87 19.48 3.52
CA PRO A 60 -12.46 20.87 3.37
C PRO A 60 -11.61 21.06 2.10
N HIS A 61 -11.69 22.24 1.49
CA HIS A 61 -10.96 22.57 0.27
C HIS A 61 -9.44 22.34 0.39
N GLU A 62 -8.87 22.65 1.55
CA GLU A 62 -7.45 22.44 1.86
C GLU A 62 -7.01 20.97 1.69
N VAL A 63 -7.91 20.03 1.97
CA VAL A 63 -7.63 18.60 1.83
C VAL A 63 -7.59 18.20 0.36
N HIS A 64 -8.34 18.88 -0.51
CA HIS A 64 -8.40 18.56 -1.93
C HIS A 64 -7.04 18.76 -2.60
N GLU A 65 -6.35 19.87 -2.32
CA GLU A 65 -5.02 20.13 -2.87
C GLU A 65 -4.01 19.05 -2.45
N HIS A 66 -4.03 18.66 -1.17
CA HIS A 66 -3.19 17.59 -0.66
C HIS A 66 -3.54 16.23 -1.28
N LEU A 67 -4.82 15.95 -1.46
CA LEU A 67 -5.31 14.70 -2.06
C LEU A 67 -4.93 14.60 -3.53
N GLU A 68 -5.12 15.66 -4.31
CA GLU A 68 -4.71 15.74 -5.71
C GLU A 68 -3.21 15.54 -5.87
N ALA A 69 -2.39 16.23 -5.05
CA ALA A 69 -0.95 16.08 -5.09
C ALA A 69 -0.50 14.66 -4.71
N PHE A 70 -1.18 14.03 -3.75
CA PHE A 70 -0.92 12.66 -3.33
C PHE A 70 -1.26 11.65 -4.43
N LEU A 71 -2.46 11.74 -5.02
CA LEU A 71 -2.93 10.85 -6.09
C LEU A 71 -2.16 11.06 -7.40
N ALA A 72 -1.63 12.25 -7.63
CA ALA A 72 -0.72 12.52 -8.74
C ALA A 72 0.72 12.02 -8.49
N GLY A 73 1.02 11.46 -7.31
CA GLY A 73 2.34 10.95 -6.96
C GLY A 73 3.39 12.03 -6.72
N LYS A 74 2.96 13.28 -6.49
CA LYS A 74 3.84 14.45 -6.36
C LYS A 74 4.40 14.60 -4.94
N ASN A 75 3.57 14.39 -3.91
CA ASN A 75 3.99 14.52 -2.52
C ASN A 75 3.23 13.57 -1.57
N THR A 76 3.80 13.35 -0.38
CA THR A 76 3.14 12.61 0.72
C THR A 76 2.53 13.56 1.77
N GLY A 77 2.34 14.85 1.42
CA GLY A 77 1.90 15.89 2.35
C GLY A 77 0.56 15.57 2.99
N LEU A 78 -0.34 14.93 2.24
CA LEU A 78 -1.64 14.46 2.73
C LEU A 78 -1.52 13.60 3.99
N LEU A 79 -0.59 12.64 4.05
CA LEU A 79 -0.48 11.75 5.23
C LEU A 79 -0.04 12.53 6.47
N ARG A 80 0.85 13.50 6.30
CA ARG A 80 1.26 14.37 7.42
C ARG A 80 0.07 15.23 7.88
N TYR A 81 -0.64 15.85 6.95
CA TYR A 81 -1.84 16.63 7.25
C TYR A 81 -2.89 15.81 8.04
N LEU A 82 -3.16 14.57 7.60
CA LEU A 82 -4.10 13.69 8.28
C LEU A 82 -3.62 13.29 9.69
N LEU A 83 -2.32 13.05 9.86
CA LEU A 83 -1.75 12.75 11.17
C LEU A 83 -1.89 13.95 12.11
N ASP A 84 -1.52 15.14 11.67
CA ASP A 84 -1.62 16.38 12.45
C ASP A 84 -3.09 16.65 12.84
N THR A 85 -4.02 16.45 11.90
CA THR A 85 -5.48 16.57 12.14
C THR A 85 -5.99 15.56 13.16
N LEU A 86 -5.50 14.32 13.13
CA LEU A 86 -5.87 13.29 14.10
C LEU A 86 -5.29 13.57 15.49
N LEU A 87 -4.05 14.07 15.58
CA LEU A 87 -3.39 14.40 16.85
C LEU A 87 -3.96 15.65 17.51
N ALA A 88 -4.45 16.62 16.73
CA ALA A 88 -5.14 17.80 17.25
C ALA A 88 -6.46 17.46 17.96
N LYS A 89 -7.03 16.28 17.72
CA LYS A 89 -8.23 15.80 18.42
C LYS A 89 -7.82 15.17 19.76
N THR A 90 -8.11 15.86 20.86
CA THR A 90 -7.85 15.42 22.24
C THR A 90 -8.60 14.13 22.65
N GLU A 91 -9.49 13.60 21.82
CA GLU A 91 -10.46 12.56 22.19
C GLU A 91 -10.27 11.22 21.44
N LEU A 92 -9.09 10.97 20.86
CA LEU A 92 -8.85 9.70 20.15
C LEU A 92 -8.64 8.53 21.15
N PRO A 93 -9.45 7.46 21.13
CA PRO A 93 -9.33 6.35 22.06
C PRO A 93 -8.07 5.55 21.74
N LYS A 94 -7.43 5.00 22.78
CA LYS A 94 -6.14 4.30 22.66
C LYS A 94 -6.22 3.06 21.77
N GLU A 95 -7.39 2.44 21.71
CA GLU A 95 -7.71 1.26 20.91
C GLU A 95 -7.55 1.54 19.41
N LEU A 96 -7.71 2.79 18.97
CA LEU A 96 -7.58 3.18 17.56
C LEU A 96 -6.13 3.46 17.13
N TYR A 97 -5.18 3.57 18.07
CA TYR A 97 -3.81 3.98 17.74
C TYR A 97 -3.12 2.96 16.83
N ILE A 98 -3.22 1.66 17.17
CA ILE A 98 -2.60 0.58 16.40
C ILE A 98 -3.24 0.43 15.00
N PRO A 99 -4.58 0.38 14.86
CA PRO A 99 -5.22 0.39 13.55
C PRO A 99 -4.82 1.58 12.67
N LEU A 100 -4.79 2.81 13.23
CA LEU A 100 -4.43 4.00 12.47
C LEU A 100 -2.97 3.98 12.05
N GLN A 101 -2.06 3.59 12.94
CA GLN A 101 -0.65 3.44 12.61
C GLN A 101 -0.44 2.44 11.47
N ARG A 102 -1.15 1.30 11.52
CA ARG A 102 -1.14 0.31 10.42
C ARG A 102 -1.66 0.91 9.12
N ASP A 103 -2.74 1.69 9.18
CA ASP A 103 -3.32 2.33 8.00
C ASP A 103 -2.38 3.38 7.40
N PHE A 104 -1.65 4.14 8.22
CA PHE A 104 -0.60 5.04 7.75
C PHE A 104 0.51 4.31 6.99
N VAL A 105 0.98 3.17 7.50
CA VAL A 105 1.98 2.35 6.81
C VAL A 105 1.44 1.87 5.46
N ILE A 106 0.22 1.34 5.44
CA ILE A 106 -0.42 0.82 4.22
C ILE A 106 -0.68 1.94 3.20
N ALA A 107 -1.12 3.12 3.64
CA ALA A 107 -1.33 4.28 2.77
C ALA A 107 0.01 4.84 2.23
N LYS A 108 1.09 4.75 2.99
CA LYS A 108 2.44 5.08 2.50
C LYS A 108 2.90 4.11 1.41
N GLU A 109 2.61 2.82 1.56
CA GLU A 109 2.85 1.83 0.50
C GLU A 109 2.03 2.11 -0.75
N LEU A 110 0.75 2.51 -0.60
CA LEU A 110 -0.09 2.94 -1.73
C LEU A 110 0.62 4.03 -2.52
N PHE A 111 1.09 5.09 -1.86
CA PHE A 111 1.75 6.21 -2.52
C PHE A 111 2.92 5.74 -3.39
N LYS A 112 3.78 4.88 -2.82
CA LYS A 112 4.98 4.37 -3.51
C LYS A 112 4.60 3.52 -4.71
N PHE A 113 3.79 2.47 -4.49
CA PHE A 113 3.49 1.46 -5.51
C PHE A 113 2.36 1.81 -6.46
N GLY A 114 1.71 2.95 -6.24
CA GLY A 114 0.59 3.44 -7.03
C GLY A 114 0.90 4.77 -7.68
N PRO A 115 0.49 5.91 -7.08
CA PRO A 115 0.70 7.23 -7.65
C PRO A 115 2.13 7.52 -8.09
N GLN A 116 3.13 7.25 -7.24
CA GLN A 116 4.51 7.60 -7.53
C GLN A 116 5.10 6.75 -8.66
N ASP A 117 4.88 5.44 -8.64
CA ASP A 117 5.37 4.56 -9.71
C ASP A 117 4.64 4.84 -11.04
N THR A 118 3.35 5.16 -11.00
CA THR A 118 2.60 5.64 -12.18
C THR A 118 3.24 6.90 -12.74
N LEU A 119 3.56 7.89 -11.90
CA LEU A 119 4.20 9.13 -12.33
C LEU A 119 5.59 8.89 -12.94
N LYS A 120 6.41 8.04 -12.33
CA LYS A 120 7.73 7.66 -12.88
C LYS A 120 7.59 7.04 -14.26
N LEU A 121 6.61 6.17 -14.44
CA LEU A 121 6.40 5.49 -15.70
C LEU A 121 5.85 6.42 -16.78
N ALA A 122 4.90 7.29 -16.45
CA ALA A 122 4.40 8.32 -17.36
C ALA A 122 5.55 9.21 -17.87
N ARG A 123 6.48 9.60 -16.98
CA ARG A 123 7.70 10.34 -17.35
C ARG A 123 8.61 9.53 -18.28
N LYS A 124 8.85 8.25 -17.97
CA LYS A 124 9.68 7.35 -18.80
C LYS A 124 9.13 7.20 -20.21
N LEU A 125 7.81 7.12 -20.35
CA LEU A 125 7.13 6.96 -21.64
C LEU A 125 6.92 8.27 -22.42
N ARG A 126 7.36 9.42 -21.87
CA ARG A 126 7.11 10.76 -22.44
C ARG A 126 5.62 10.99 -22.78
N SER A 127 4.71 10.34 -22.05
CA SER A 127 3.28 10.52 -22.27
C SER A 127 2.91 11.92 -21.82
N ARG A 128 2.71 12.84 -22.79
CA ARG A 128 2.39 14.25 -22.55
C ARG A 128 1.13 14.45 -21.68
N ASN A 129 0.24 13.46 -21.67
CA ASN A 129 -1.05 13.56 -20.99
C ASN A 129 -1.15 12.67 -19.74
N GLY A 130 -0.08 11.96 -19.35
CA GLY A 130 -0.10 11.05 -18.18
C GLY A 130 -1.04 9.85 -18.31
N LYS A 131 -1.75 9.72 -19.43
CA LYS A 131 -2.61 8.59 -19.77
C LYS A 131 -1.72 7.49 -20.34
N ILE A 132 -1.80 6.30 -19.76
CA ILE A 132 -1.15 5.10 -20.28
C ILE A 132 -2.25 4.05 -20.41
N ALA A 133 -2.41 3.50 -21.62
CA ALA A 133 -3.34 2.41 -21.83
C ALA A 133 -2.92 1.20 -20.99
N GLN A 134 -3.91 0.49 -20.41
CA GLN A 134 -3.67 -0.69 -19.59
C GLN A 134 -2.86 -1.76 -20.35
N GLU A 135 -3.07 -1.92 -21.65
CA GLU A 135 -2.34 -2.85 -22.51
C GLU A 135 -0.85 -2.51 -22.64
N SER A 136 -0.52 -1.23 -22.86
CA SER A 136 0.88 -0.76 -22.88
C SER A 136 1.56 -0.98 -21.54
N MET A 137 0.79 -0.85 -20.46
CA MET A 137 1.25 -1.07 -19.09
C MET A 137 1.51 -2.54 -18.77
N ASP A 138 0.61 -3.43 -19.16
CA ASP A 138 0.79 -4.87 -18.98
C ASP A 138 2.00 -5.37 -19.78
N SER A 139 2.21 -4.83 -20.99
CA SER A 139 3.40 -5.11 -21.80
C SER A 139 4.70 -4.67 -21.10
N ILE A 140 4.81 -3.41 -20.65
CA ILE A 140 6.00 -2.91 -19.94
C ILE A 140 6.24 -3.69 -18.65
N THR A 141 5.17 -4.01 -17.94
CA THR A 141 5.20 -4.80 -16.71
C THR A 141 5.73 -6.20 -16.95
N ALA A 142 5.30 -6.86 -18.03
CA ALA A 142 5.79 -8.17 -18.44
C ALA A 142 7.27 -8.10 -18.82
N THR A 143 7.68 -7.12 -19.63
CA THR A 143 9.08 -6.98 -20.05
C THR A 143 10.03 -6.70 -18.89
N GLU A 144 9.65 -5.83 -17.95
CA GLU A 144 10.47 -5.54 -16.77
C GLU A 144 10.49 -6.72 -15.78
N PHE A 145 9.41 -7.49 -15.67
CA PHE A 145 9.38 -8.71 -14.86
C PHE A 145 10.29 -9.79 -15.45
N GLU A 146 10.25 -9.99 -16.77
CA GLU A 146 11.19 -10.86 -17.47
C GLU A 146 12.65 -10.42 -17.32
N ALA A 147 12.93 -9.11 -17.38
CA ALA A 147 14.26 -8.57 -17.13
C ALA A 147 14.74 -8.87 -15.70
N THR A 148 13.87 -8.68 -14.70
CA THR A 148 14.17 -8.98 -13.29
C THR A 148 14.45 -10.47 -13.08
N LEU A 149 13.68 -11.35 -13.72
CA LEU A 149 13.88 -12.82 -13.69
C LEU A 149 15.18 -13.26 -14.36
N ARG A 150 15.60 -12.56 -15.43
CA ARG A 150 16.89 -12.82 -16.12
C ARG A 150 18.09 -12.37 -15.28
N GLU A 151 17.93 -11.39 -14.41
CA GLU A 151 18.98 -10.93 -13.48
C GLU A 151 19.07 -11.77 -12.20
N THR A 152 18.00 -12.48 -11.81
CA THR A 152 17.95 -13.33 -10.60
C THR A 152 18.55 -14.76 -10.64
N PRO A 153 19.33 -15.24 -11.64
CA PRO A 153 19.99 -16.54 -11.50
C PRO A 153 21.33 -16.55 -10.74
N ARG A 154 21.99 -15.40 -10.49
CA ARG A 154 23.41 -15.43 -10.02
C ARG A 154 23.66 -15.12 -8.54
N THR A 155 22.75 -14.43 -7.86
CA THR A 155 22.95 -14.02 -6.45
C THR A 155 22.44 -15.05 -5.43
N LEU A 156 21.37 -15.79 -5.74
CA LEU A 156 20.80 -16.81 -4.82
C LEU A 156 21.62 -18.11 -4.74
N LEU A 157 22.48 -18.40 -5.72
CA LEU A 157 23.37 -19.57 -5.71
C LEU A 157 24.62 -19.36 -4.84
N LYS A 158 25.01 -18.11 -4.53
CA LYS A 158 26.17 -17.82 -3.67
C LYS A 158 25.84 -17.98 -2.19
N THR A 159 24.68 -17.49 -1.73
CA THR A 159 24.29 -17.58 -0.31
C THR A 159 24.00 -19.00 0.17
N ARG A 160 23.54 -19.91 -0.71
CA ARG A 160 23.25 -21.31 -0.34
C ARG A 160 24.52 -22.18 -0.20
N LYS A 161 25.63 -21.81 -0.85
CA LYS A 161 26.93 -22.50 -0.69
C LYS A 161 27.66 -22.05 0.58
N GLU A 162 27.44 -20.83 1.06
CA GLU A 162 28.08 -20.31 2.28
C GLU A 162 27.41 -20.80 3.58
N THR A 163 26.09 -20.95 3.61
CA THR A 163 25.38 -21.43 4.81
C THR A 163 25.56 -22.93 5.07
N ARG A 164 25.91 -23.73 4.06
CA ARG A 164 26.22 -25.17 4.23
C ARG A 164 27.60 -25.46 4.85
N LYS A 165 28.53 -24.50 4.86
CA LYS A 165 29.86 -24.69 5.48
C LYS A 165 29.93 -24.34 6.97
N LYS A 166 28.88 -23.76 7.56
CA LYS A 166 28.90 -23.22 8.94
C LYS A 166 27.89 -23.85 9.91
N ALA A 167 27.33 -25.03 9.62
CA ALA A 167 26.46 -25.72 10.58
C ALA A 167 27.28 -26.67 11.47
N PRO A 168 27.52 -26.36 12.76
CA PRO A 168 28.14 -27.30 13.68
C PRO A 168 27.17 -28.45 14.01
N SER A 169 27.63 -29.68 13.78
CA SER A 169 26.96 -30.92 14.16
C SER A 169 26.86 -31.01 15.69
N LYS A 170 25.73 -30.57 16.27
CA LYS A 170 25.44 -30.78 17.69
C LYS A 170 24.80 -32.17 17.87
N ARG A 171 25.64 -33.11 18.31
CA ARG A 171 25.24 -34.39 18.92
C ARG A 171 24.41 -34.10 20.17
N VAL A 172 23.11 -34.37 20.13
CA VAL A 172 22.24 -34.33 21.30
C VAL A 172 22.46 -35.63 22.09
N ARG A 173 23.05 -35.50 23.28
CA ARG A 173 23.06 -36.58 24.28
C ARG A 173 21.71 -36.58 24.99
N SER A 174 20.99 -37.67 24.84
CA SER A 174 19.83 -38.05 25.64
C SER A 174 20.27 -38.42 27.05
N SER A 175 20.00 -37.57 28.03
CA SER A 175 20.02 -37.94 29.45
C SER A 175 18.60 -38.04 29.98
N LYS A 176 18.26 -39.27 30.37
CA LYS A 176 17.07 -39.68 31.09
C LYS A 176 16.89 -38.86 32.36
N LEU A 177 15.66 -38.43 32.63
CA LEU A 177 15.20 -38.06 33.97
C LEU A 177 13.91 -38.84 34.20
N SER A 178 14.09 -40.01 34.79
CA SER A 178 13.05 -40.78 35.47
C SER A 178 12.78 -40.14 36.82
N GLU A 179 11.49 -40.10 37.17
CA GLU A 179 10.93 -40.40 38.49
C GLU A 179 11.40 -39.55 39.68
N ASN A 180 10.47 -38.80 40.27
CA ASN A 180 9.92 -39.22 41.56
C ASN A 180 8.60 -38.50 41.87
N GLN A 181 7.59 -39.33 42.13
CA GLN A 181 6.36 -39.00 42.83
C GLN A 181 6.66 -38.89 44.33
N ALA A 182 6.12 -37.86 44.98
CA ALA A 182 5.62 -37.88 46.35
C ALA A 182 4.68 -36.69 46.54
#